data_AF-A0A8C3G5X6-F1
#
_entry.id   AF-A0A8C3G5X6-F1
#
_cell.length_a   1.000
_cell.length_b   1.000
_cell.length_c   1.000
_cell.angle_alpha   90.00
_cell.angle_beta   90.00
_cell.angle_gamma   90.00
#
_symmetry.space_group_name_H-M   'P 1'
#
loop_
_entity.id
_entity.type
_entity.pdbx_description
1 polymer ?
#
loop_
_entity_poly.entity_id
_entity_poly.type
_entity_poly.pdbx_seq_one_letter_code
_entity_poly.pdbx_strand_id
1 'polypeptide(L)'
;MDQRQNSQLKQNLMDCGTRPAHAQHKLQEREQWGSKIEFILAVAGHIVGLGNVWRFPYLCYKNGGGVFFIPYVLFLFTCGIPLFFLETSLGQYTSQGGITCWRKICPLFEGLGYGSQVVVLYTGVYYIIILAWSFLYLFSSFKSELPWATCRNSWNTEKHADLHTAKCHGM
;
A
#
# COMPACT_ATOMS: atom_id res chain seq x y z
N MET A 1 -31.56 68.74 15.95
CA MET A 1 -30.61 67.82 16.58
C MET A 1 -30.96 66.36 16.24
N ASP A 2 -31.04 65.94 14.96
CA ASP A 2 -31.22 64.49 14.70
C ASP A 2 -30.96 63.96 13.26
N GLN A 3 -30.02 64.57 12.52
CA GLN A 3 -29.61 64.02 11.21
C GLN A 3 -28.24 63.32 11.26
N ARG A 4 -27.33 63.77 12.14
CA ARG A 4 -26.03 63.09 12.38
C ARG A 4 -26.17 61.80 13.19
N GLN A 5 -27.15 61.72 14.08
CA GLN A 5 -27.38 60.53 14.92
C GLN A 5 -28.02 59.39 14.11
N ASN A 6 -28.90 59.73 13.16
CA ASN A 6 -29.53 58.76 12.25
C ASN A 6 -28.54 58.18 11.21
N SER A 7 -27.55 58.96 10.79
CA SER A 7 -26.46 58.48 9.93
C SER A 7 -25.46 57.60 10.70
N GLN A 8 -25.14 57.94 11.95
CA GLN A 8 -24.33 57.09 12.85
C GLN A 8 -25.06 55.78 13.21
N LEU A 9 -26.37 55.82 13.48
CA LEU A 9 -27.19 54.62 13.73
C LEU A 9 -27.23 53.69 12.51
N LYS A 10 -27.31 54.23 11.28
CA LYS A 10 -27.23 53.42 10.05
C LYS A 10 -25.85 52.78 9.85
N GLN A 11 -24.78 53.45 10.26
CA GLN A 11 -23.41 52.91 10.16
C GLN A 11 -23.15 51.81 11.20
N ASN A 12 -23.68 51.96 12.42
CA ASN A 12 -23.58 50.95 13.49
C ASN A 12 -24.52 49.73 13.25
N LEU A 13 -25.64 49.91 12.53
CA LEU A 13 -26.51 48.80 12.10
C LEU A 13 -25.93 48.00 10.92
N MET A 14 -25.08 48.60 10.08
CA MET A 14 -24.36 47.87 9.02
C MET A 14 -23.15 47.09 9.54
N ASP A 15 -22.72 47.31 10.79
CA ASP A 15 -21.59 46.61 11.40
C ASP A 15 -21.99 45.27 12.08
N CYS A 16 -23.28 45.02 12.28
CA CYS A 16 -23.82 43.73 12.77
C CYS A 16 -24.24 42.79 11.62
N GLY A 17 -23.59 42.92 10.47
CA GLY A 17 -23.87 42.12 9.27
C GLY A 17 -22.69 41.26 8.81
N THR A 18 -21.48 41.53 9.29
CA THR A 18 -20.28 40.81 8.84
C THR A 18 -19.83 39.87 9.95
N ARG A 19 -20.53 38.73 10.10
CA ARG A 19 -19.85 37.56 10.66
C ARG A 19 -18.61 37.36 9.77
N PRO A 20 -17.38 37.29 10.33
CA PRO A 20 -16.22 36.95 9.52
C PRO A 20 -16.62 35.69 8.77
N ALA A 21 -16.58 35.79 7.44
CA ALA A 21 -17.00 34.74 6.52
C ALA A 21 -16.60 33.43 7.17
N HIS A 22 -17.60 32.63 7.59
CA HIS A 22 -17.37 31.26 7.98
C HIS A 22 -16.40 30.76 6.94
N ALA A 23 -15.18 30.43 7.36
CA ALA A 23 -14.25 29.72 6.52
C ALA A 23 -15.09 28.57 5.99
N GLN A 24 -15.54 28.72 4.75
CA GLN A 24 -16.26 27.69 4.04
C GLN A 24 -15.16 26.65 3.96
N HIS A 25 -15.17 25.74 4.92
CA HIS A 25 -14.48 24.49 4.86
C HIS A 25 -15.15 23.84 3.66
N LYS A 26 -14.68 24.22 2.45
CA LYS A 26 -14.98 23.54 1.21
C LYS A 26 -14.72 22.10 1.59
N LEU A 27 -15.78 21.32 1.73
CA LEU A 27 -15.67 19.90 1.97
C LEU A 27 -14.70 19.44 0.90
N GLN A 28 -13.48 19.10 1.31
CA GLN A 28 -12.36 18.93 0.40
C GLN A 28 -12.80 17.87 -0.59
N GLU A 29 -13.09 18.30 -1.81
CA GLU A 29 -13.62 17.41 -2.84
C GLU A 29 -12.55 16.37 -3.08
N ARG A 30 -12.95 15.09 -3.11
CA ARG A 30 -11.97 14.01 -3.16
C ARG A 30 -11.14 14.15 -4.43
N GLU A 31 -9.82 14.21 -4.26
CA GLU A 31 -8.89 14.21 -5.37
C GLU A 31 -9.16 13.01 -6.28
N GLN A 32 -9.38 13.29 -7.57
CA GLN A 32 -9.61 12.29 -8.60
C GLN A 32 -8.29 11.95 -9.28
N TRP A 33 -8.18 10.72 -9.79
CA TRP A 33 -7.02 10.30 -10.56
C TRP A 33 -6.89 11.15 -11.84
N GLY A 34 -5.68 11.59 -12.16
CA GLY A 34 -5.41 12.40 -13.35
C GLY A 34 -5.62 11.62 -14.65
N SER A 35 -5.42 10.30 -14.61
CA SER A 35 -5.68 9.39 -15.72
C SER A 35 -6.14 8.00 -15.27
N LYS A 36 -6.93 7.32 -16.13
CA LYS A 36 -7.30 5.91 -15.95
C LYS A 36 -6.07 4.99 -15.92
N ILE A 37 -5.01 5.36 -16.63
CA ILE A 37 -3.77 4.58 -16.68
C ILE A 37 -3.06 4.61 -15.32
N GLU A 38 -3.03 5.75 -14.63
CA GLU A 38 -2.46 5.87 -13.28
C GLU A 38 -3.17 4.95 -12.30
N PHE A 39 -4.50 4.88 -12.39
CA PHE A 39 -5.30 3.96 -11.59
C PHE A 39 -4.96 2.49 -11.88
N ILE A 40 -4.88 2.10 -13.15
CA ILE A 40 -4.54 0.72 -13.53
C ILE A 40 -3.12 0.36 -13.07
N LEU A 41 -2.16 1.28 -13.20
CA LEU A 41 -0.78 1.08 -12.76
C LEU A 41 -0.70 0.94 -11.23
N ALA A 42 -1.43 1.76 -10.48
CA ALA A 42 -1.49 1.65 -9.02
C ALA A 42 -2.08 0.29 -8.58
N VAL A 43 -3.16 -0.15 -9.22
CA VAL A 43 -3.78 -1.45 -8.96
C VAL A 43 -2.84 -2.60 -9.34
N ALA A 44 -2.18 -2.53 -10.50
CA ALA A 44 -1.22 -3.53 -10.93
C ALA A 44 -0.03 -3.64 -9.96
N GLY A 45 0.49 -2.50 -9.48
CA GLY A 45 1.53 -2.46 -8.46
C GLY A 45 1.09 -3.03 -7.11
N HIS A 46 -0.19 -2.91 -6.77
CA HIS A 46 -0.75 -3.54 -5.56
C HIS A 46 -0.86 -5.07 -5.68
N ILE A 47 -1.24 -5.58 -6.85
CA ILE A 47 -1.43 -7.02 -7.09
C ILE A 47 -0.08 -7.74 -7.28
N VAL A 48 0.88 -7.09 -7.93
CA VAL A 48 2.20 -7.68 -8.22
C VAL A 48 3.15 -7.44 -7.05
N GLY A 49 3.24 -8.39 -6.13
CA GLY A 49 4.15 -8.35 -4.98
C GLY A 49 5.33 -9.33 -5.06
N LEU A 50 6.35 -9.12 -4.21
CA LEU A 50 7.50 -10.03 -4.04
C LEU A 50 7.06 -11.47 -3.74
N GLY A 51 5.93 -11.61 -3.04
CA GLY A 51 5.25 -12.88 -2.79
C GLY A 51 4.99 -13.71 -4.06
N ASN A 52 4.59 -13.08 -5.15
CA ASN A 52 4.31 -13.79 -6.40
C ASN A 52 5.59 -14.29 -7.08
N VAL A 53 6.75 -13.68 -6.84
CA VAL A 53 8.01 -14.07 -7.47
C VAL A 53 8.58 -15.35 -6.87
N TRP A 54 8.53 -15.50 -5.54
CA TRP A 54 9.21 -16.62 -4.85
C TRP A 54 8.27 -17.68 -4.27
N ARG A 55 7.06 -17.32 -3.86
CA ARG A 55 6.13 -18.20 -3.14
C ARG A 55 5.37 -19.03 -4.14
N PHE A 56 4.95 -18.41 -5.24
CA PHE A 56 4.20 -19.07 -6.29
C PHE A 56 5.00 -20.21 -6.94
N PRO A 57 6.27 -20.02 -7.39
CA PRO A 57 7.05 -21.13 -7.94
C PRO A 57 7.34 -22.22 -6.92
N TYR A 58 7.65 -21.85 -5.67
CA TYR A 58 7.89 -22.80 -4.59
C TYR A 58 6.66 -23.68 -4.33
N LEU A 59 5.47 -23.09 -4.30
CA LEU A 59 4.23 -23.80 -4.01
C LEU A 59 3.81 -24.69 -5.18
N CYS A 60 4.01 -24.23 -6.42
CA CYS A 60 3.82 -25.06 -7.63
C CYS A 60 4.74 -26.28 -7.58
N TYR A 61 6.03 -26.09 -7.29
CA TYR A 61 7.00 -27.20 -7.25
C TYR A 61 6.62 -28.24 -6.20
N LYS A 62 6.23 -27.82 -4.99
CA LYS A 62 5.87 -28.75 -3.90
C LYS A 62 4.56 -29.50 -4.15
N ASN A 63 3.59 -28.89 -4.85
CA ASN A 63 2.23 -29.43 -4.99
C ASN A 63 1.99 -30.10 -6.36
N GLY A 64 3.00 -30.74 -6.94
CA GLY A 64 2.86 -31.50 -8.19
C GLY A 64 2.98 -30.66 -9.47
N GLY A 65 3.70 -29.53 -9.40
CA GLY A 65 4.06 -28.70 -10.55
C GLY A 65 2.84 -28.09 -11.24
N GLY A 66 2.64 -28.46 -12.50
CA GLY A 66 1.57 -27.94 -13.35
C GLY A 66 0.15 -28.27 -12.88
N VAL A 67 -0.04 -29.35 -12.11
CA VAL A 67 -1.38 -29.76 -11.64
C VAL A 67 -1.95 -28.77 -10.61
N PHE A 68 -1.08 -28.07 -9.87
CA PHE A 68 -1.47 -27.04 -8.90
C PHE A 68 -2.20 -25.85 -9.55
N PHE A 69 -2.04 -25.62 -10.86
CA PHE A 69 -2.72 -24.54 -11.57
C PHE A 69 -4.22 -24.73 -11.67
N ILE A 70 -4.72 -25.97 -11.74
CA ILE A 70 -6.15 -26.26 -11.91
C ILE A 70 -6.98 -25.71 -10.73
N PRO A 71 -6.70 -26.08 -9.46
CA PRO A 71 -7.41 -25.48 -8.33
C PRO A 71 -7.11 -23.99 -8.18
N TYR A 72 -5.88 -23.55 -8.48
CA TYR A 72 -5.50 -22.13 -8.39
C TYR A 72 -6.36 -21.24 -9.29
N VAL A 73 -6.54 -21.62 -10.56
CA VAL A 73 -7.37 -20.88 -11.53
C VAL A 73 -8.84 -20.93 -11.13
N LEU A 74 -9.34 -22.08 -10.66
CA LEU A 74 -10.72 -22.19 -10.17
C LEU A 74 -11.00 -21.22 -9.02
N PHE A 75 -10.16 -21.21 -7.97
CA PHE A 75 -10.32 -20.27 -6.86
C PHE A 75 -10.12 -18.80 -7.27
N LEU A 76 -9.26 -18.53 -8.27
CA LEU A 76 -9.09 -17.20 -8.81
C LEU A 76 -10.39 -16.70 -9.46
N PHE A 77 -11.04 -17.51 -10.28
CA PHE A 77 -12.30 -17.12 -10.93
C PHE A 77 -13.50 -17.10 -9.98
N THR A 78 -13.60 -18.04 -9.05
CA THR A 78 -14.77 -18.16 -8.15
C THR A 78 -14.70 -17.25 -6.93
N CYS A 79 -13.50 -16.96 -6.42
CA CYS A 79 -13.33 -16.14 -5.21
C CYS A 79 -12.49 -14.90 -5.48
N GLY A 80 -11.36 -15.01 -6.18
CA GLY A 80 -10.42 -13.91 -6.41
C GLY A 80 -11.05 -12.73 -7.17
N ILE A 81 -11.57 -12.97 -8.36
CA ILE A 81 -12.15 -11.93 -9.22
C ILE A 81 -13.40 -11.30 -8.56
N PRO A 82 -14.36 -12.07 -8.00
CA PRO A 82 -15.51 -11.49 -7.32
C PRO A 82 -15.13 -10.63 -6.12
N LEU A 83 -14.16 -11.03 -5.31
CA LEU A 83 -13.70 -10.24 -4.15
C LEU A 83 -13.01 -8.95 -4.60
N PHE A 84 -12.14 -9.02 -5.61
CA PHE A 84 -11.48 -7.84 -6.16
C PHE A 84 -12.48 -6.84 -6.77
N PHE A 85 -13.49 -7.35 -7.49
CA PHE A 85 -14.56 -6.53 -8.04
C PHE A 85 -15.43 -5.91 -6.94
N LEU A 86 -15.77 -6.67 -5.90
CA LEU A 86 -16.52 -6.18 -4.75
C LEU A 86 -15.77 -5.04 -4.05
N GLU A 87 -14.49 -5.23 -3.74
CA GLU A 87 -13.68 -4.22 -3.07
C GLU A 87 -13.54 -2.95 -3.91
N THR A 88 -13.25 -3.10 -5.21
CA THR A 88 -13.09 -1.96 -6.12
C THR A 88 -14.40 -1.19 -6.29
N SER A 89 -15.52 -1.89 -6.50
CA SER A 89 -16.84 -1.27 -6.65
C SER A 89 -17.32 -0.58 -5.38
N LEU A 90 -17.08 -1.17 -4.21
CA LEU A 90 -17.37 -0.54 -2.91
C LEU A 90 -16.54 0.71 -2.68
N GLY A 91 -15.24 0.68 -3.04
CA GLY A 91 -14.35 1.83 -2.95
C GLY A 91 -14.75 2.98 -3.89
N GLN A 92 -15.22 2.66 -5.09
CA GLN A 92 -15.74 3.65 -6.05
C GLN A 92 -17.10 4.21 -5.61
N TYR A 93 -18.02 3.37 -5.16
CA TYR A 93 -19.37 3.75 -4.73
C TYR A 93 -19.36 4.65 -3.49
N THR A 94 -18.61 4.26 -2.45
CA THR A 94 -18.57 5.05 -1.22
C THR A 94 -17.66 6.26 -1.32
N SER A 95 -16.67 6.23 -2.23
CA SER A 95 -15.65 7.28 -2.41
C SER A 95 -15.02 7.73 -1.09
N GLN A 96 -14.89 6.80 -0.14
CA GLN A 96 -14.38 7.03 1.21
C GLN A 96 -13.33 5.99 1.58
N GLY A 97 -12.50 6.30 2.58
CA GLY A 97 -11.46 5.38 3.05
C GLY A 97 -12.06 4.09 3.65
N GLY A 98 -11.25 3.03 3.75
CA GLY A 98 -11.70 1.69 4.15
C GLY A 98 -12.52 1.65 5.45
N ILE A 99 -12.13 2.40 6.48
CA ILE A 99 -12.86 2.46 7.76
C ILE A 99 -14.21 3.18 7.60
N THR A 100 -14.24 4.30 6.89
CA THR A 100 -15.47 5.11 6.75
C THR A 100 -16.46 4.49 5.75
N CYS A 101 -15.96 3.73 4.78
CA CYS A 101 -16.76 2.93 3.85
C CYS A 101 -17.66 1.94 4.60
N TRP A 102 -17.09 1.15 5.52
CA TRP A 102 -17.85 0.19 6.33
C TRP A 102 -18.88 0.85 7.22
N ARG A 103 -18.55 2.01 7.81
CA ARG A 103 -19.50 2.78 8.63
C ARG A 103 -20.73 3.27 7.86
N LYS A 104 -20.59 3.57 6.55
CA LYS A 104 -21.71 3.99 5.69
C LYS A 104 -22.59 2.83 5.21
N ILE A 105 -22.00 1.66 4.98
CA ILE A 105 -22.73 0.48 4.49
C ILE A 105 -23.42 -0.24 5.64
N CYS A 106 -22.66 -0.61 6.66
CA CYS A 106 -23.11 -1.39 7.81
C CYS A 106 -22.18 -1.10 9.00
N PRO A 107 -22.59 -0.30 10.00
CA PRO A 107 -21.74 0.04 11.15
C PRO A 107 -21.32 -1.18 11.98
N LEU A 108 -22.06 -2.30 11.90
CA LEU A 108 -21.68 -3.56 12.55
C LEU A 108 -20.34 -4.12 12.02
N PHE A 109 -20.00 -3.86 10.75
CA PHE A 109 -18.76 -4.31 10.12
C PHE A 109 -17.62 -3.30 10.21
N GLU A 110 -17.76 -2.25 11.02
CA GLU A 110 -16.72 -1.24 11.22
C GLU A 110 -15.38 -1.86 11.70
N GLY A 111 -15.44 -2.94 12.47
CA GLY A 111 -14.27 -3.71 12.89
C GLY A 111 -13.44 -4.29 11.74
N LEU A 112 -14.05 -4.60 10.58
CA LEU A 112 -13.32 -5.07 9.40
C LEU A 112 -12.38 -3.99 8.85
N GLY A 113 -12.80 -2.72 8.86
CA GLY A 113 -11.97 -1.60 8.40
C GLY A 113 -10.77 -1.35 9.31
N TYR A 114 -10.96 -1.44 10.63
CA TYR A 114 -9.85 -1.34 11.58
C TYR A 114 -8.90 -2.54 11.47
N GLY A 115 -9.44 -3.75 11.34
CA GLY A 115 -8.66 -4.97 11.14
C GLY A 115 -7.78 -4.89 9.88
N SER A 116 -8.36 -4.49 8.74
CA SER A 116 -7.60 -4.34 7.49
C SER A 116 -6.48 -3.30 7.63
N GLN A 117 -6.72 -2.19 8.34
CA GLN A 117 -5.72 -1.14 8.53
C GLN A 117 -4.52 -1.64 9.37
N VAL A 118 -4.77 -2.42 10.42
CA VAL A 118 -3.71 -3.02 11.24
C VAL A 118 -2.89 -4.02 10.44
N VAL A 119 -3.55 -4.85 9.61
CA VAL A 119 -2.85 -5.82 8.74
C VAL A 119 -1.97 -5.09 7.72
N VAL A 120 -2.45 -4.01 7.11
CA VAL A 120 -1.66 -3.20 6.17
C VAL A 120 -0.47 -2.55 6.88
N LEU A 121 -0.64 -2.03 8.10
CA LEU A 121 0.44 -1.45 8.88
C LEU A 121 1.52 -2.50 9.20
N TYR A 122 1.12 -3.65 9.74
CA TYR A 122 2.05 -4.74 10.04
C TYR A 122 2.79 -5.20 8.78
N THR A 123 2.06 -5.29 7.68
CA THR A 123 2.60 -5.67 6.37
C THR A 123 3.63 -4.67 5.87
N GLY A 124 3.35 -3.38 6.00
CA GLY A 124 4.27 -2.30 5.64
C GLY A 124 5.60 -2.39 6.40
N VAL A 125 5.56 -2.59 7.72
CA VAL A 125 6.78 -2.62 8.55
C VAL A 125 7.73 -3.74 8.10
N TYR A 126 7.23 -4.97 7.91
CA TYR A 126 8.11 -6.06 7.52
C TYR A 126 8.59 -5.93 6.06
N TYR A 127 7.74 -5.44 5.15
CA TYR A 127 8.14 -5.29 3.74
C TYR A 127 9.21 -4.23 3.57
N ILE A 128 9.19 -3.13 4.33
CA ILE A 128 10.23 -2.10 4.28
C ILE A 128 11.61 -2.69 4.62
N ILE A 129 11.68 -3.59 5.60
CA ILE A 129 12.94 -4.27 5.98
C ILE A 129 13.46 -5.12 4.80
N ILE A 130 12.58 -5.90 4.17
CA ILE A 130 12.94 -6.74 3.01
C ILE A 130 13.41 -5.87 1.83
N LEU A 131 12.73 -4.75 1.57
CA LEU A 131 13.13 -3.80 0.54
C LEU A 131 14.50 -3.18 0.88
N ALA A 132 14.75 -2.79 2.12
CA ALA A 132 16.04 -2.25 2.55
C ALA A 132 17.19 -3.25 2.32
N TRP A 133 16.97 -4.53 2.62
CA TRP A 133 17.94 -5.58 2.33
C TRP A 133 18.14 -5.73 0.81
N SER A 134 17.05 -5.76 0.03
CA SER A 134 17.12 -5.84 -1.43
C SER A 134 17.92 -4.70 -2.05
N PHE A 135 17.73 -3.47 -1.56
CA PHE A 135 18.54 -2.31 -1.96
C PHE A 135 20.01 -2.47 -1.56
N LEU A 136 20.30 -2.95 -0.36
CA LEU A 136 21.68 -3.20 0.08
C LEU A 136 22.39 -4.22 -0.82
N TYR A 137 21.71 -5.31 -1.19
CA TYR A 137 22.24 -6.31 -2.12
C TYR A 137 22.37 -5.76 -3.54
N LEU A 138 21.44 -4.91 -3.99
CA LEU A 138 21.52 -4.22 -5.28
C LEU A 138 22.76 -3.34 -5.36
N PHE A 139 23.00 -2.48 -4.37
CA PHE A 139 24.19 -1.64 -4.34
C PHE A 139 25.48 -2.44 -4.19
N SER A 140 25.45 -3.54 -3.43
CA SER A 140 26.60 -4.45 -3.29
C SER A 140 26.92 -5.23 -4.57
N SER A 141 25.96 -5.35 -5.49
CA SER A 141 26.14 -6.04 -6.78
C SER A 141 26.88 -5.21 -7.83
N PHE A 142 27.05 -3.90 -7.62
CA PHE A 142 27.84 -3.05 -8.53
C PHE A 142 29.36 -3.20 -8.35
N LYS A 143 29.81 -4.05 -7.43
CA LYS A 143 31.23 -4.41 -7.27
C LYS A 143 31.62 -5.46 -8.30
N SER A 144 32.83 -5.36 -8.85
CA SER A 144 33.35 -6.28 -9.86
C SER A 144 33.46 -7.74 -9.37
N GLU A 145 33.77 -7.91 -8.09
CA GLU A 145 33.76 -9.19 -7.37
C GLU A 145 32.56 -9.18 -6.41
N LEU A 146 31.65 -10.14 -6.56
CA LEU A 146 30.45 -10.22 -5.73
C LEU A 146 30.84 -10.72 -4.32
N PRO A 147 30.44 -10.03 -3.25
CA PRO A 147 30.91 -10.35 -1.90
C PRO A 147 30.41 -11.71 -1.38
N TRP A 148 29.32 -12.26 -1.92
CA TRP A 148 28.81 -13.59 -1.58
C TRP A 148 29.31 -14.70 -2.52
N ALA A 149 30.12 -14.38 -3.53
CA ALA A 149 30.69 -15.37 -4.44
C ALA A 149 32.00 -15.99 -3.93
N THR A 150 32.62 -15.38 -2.92
CA THR A 150 33.91 -15.86 -2.38
C THR A 150 33.86 -16.04 -0.86
N CYS A 151 34.57 -17.05 -0.38
CA CYS A 151 34.74 -17.32 1.05
C CYS A 151 35.69 -16.36 1.80
N ARG A 152 36.34 -15.37 1.15
CA ARG A 152 37.43 -14.56 1.75
C ARG A 152 36.97 -13.28 2.46
N ASN A 153 35.85 -13.33 3.18
CA ASN A 153 35.32 -12.16 3.90
C ASN A 153 35.49 -12.28 5.42
N SER A 154 35.50 -11.15 6.12
CA SER A 154 35.68 -11.10 7.59
C SER A 154 34.51 -11.70 8.39
N TRP A 155 33.33 -11.85 7.78
CA TRP A 155 32.14 -12.44 8.38
C TRP A 155 32.02 -13.96 8.15
N ASN A 156 32.99 -14.58 7.46
CA ASN A 156 32.94 -15.99 7.09
C ASN A 156 33.61 -16.90 8.14
N THR A 157 32.85 -17.83 8.73
CA THR A 157 33.34 -18.92 9.61
C THR A 157 33.94 -20.11 8.84
N GLU A 158 34.77 -20.96 9.45
CA GLU A 158 35.50 -22.08 8.80
C GLU A 158 34.65 -23.18 8.10
N LYS A 159 33.30 -23.13 8.17
CA LYS A 159 32.40 -24.17 7.64
C LYS A 159 31.82 -23.85 6.25
N HIS A 160 32.45 -23.00 5.46
CA HIS A 160 31.93 -22.62 4.15
C HIS A 160 32.36 -23.61 3.06
N ALA A 161 31.46 -23.86 2.10
CA ALA A 161 31.78 -24.55 0.87
C ALA A 161 31.33 -23.66 -0.28
N ASP A 162 32.27 -23.17 -1.09
CA ASP A 162 31.96 -22.47 -2.33
C ASP A 162 31.29 -23.45 -3.30
N LEU A 163 30.18 -23.04 -3.92
CA LEU A 163 29.36 -23.90 -4.79
C LEU A 163 30.07 -24.26 -6.12
N HIS A 164 31.07 -23.47 -6.53
CA HIS A 164 31.84 -23.64 -7.77
C HIS A 164 33.19 -24.33 -7.57
N THR A 165 33.77 -24.18 -6.39
CA THR A 165 35.04 -24.77 -5.99
C THR A 165 34.77 -25.43 -4.67
N ALA A 166 34.66 -26.75 -4.63
CA ALA A 166 34.46 -27.54 -3.41
C ALA A 166 35.67 -27.46 -2.44
N LYS A 167 36.12 -26.26 -2.06
CA LYS A 167 37.14 -25.94 -1.06
C LYS A 167 36.92 -24.52 -0.53
N CYS A 168 36.35 -24.41 0.66
CA CYS A 168 36.85 -23.47 1.67
C CYS A 168 37.29 -24.32 2.86
N HIS A 169 38.34 -25.12 2.66
CA HIS A 169 38.95 -25.90 3.73
C HIS A 169 40.19 -25.14 4.20
N GLY A 170 40.19 -24.76 5.49
CA GLY A 170 41.32 -24.44 6.36
C GLY A 170 42.50 -23.67 5.78
N MET A 171 42.87 -22.57 6.44
CA MET A 171 44.28 -22.17 6.46
C MET A 171 45.19 -23.34 6.83
#